data_AF-A0A8X6PL68-F1
#
_entry.id   AF-A0A8X6PL68-F1
#
_cell.length_a   1.000
_cell.length_b   1.000
_cell.length_c   1.000
_cell.angle_alpha   90.00
_cell.angle_beta   90.00
_cell.angle_gamma   90.00
#
_symmetry.space_group_name_H-M   'P 1'
#
loop_
_entity.id
_entity.type
_entity.pdbx_description
1 polymer ?
#
loop_
_entity_poly.entity_id
_entity_poly.type
_entity_poly.pdbx_seq_one_letter_code
_entity_poly.pdbx_strand_id
1 'polypeptide(L)'
;MQLPPIRGYQVFNQPQCRAPAIHLRQLFTLVEPRDNMRQQSDNTFVEVLNALRVGELEQRHMRELLNKVCNNDDMNGEFSTEKTLRIYPTNDQVTKHNDAVLQHFRKKRDCNIENQSARPVGRRTRNIEALDMSKIIPTDINKTGGLLAELEIFVGAIVIFRSNIDVKKDLVNGAIGFIAKIHWPNFRRAQMHEQDIPSVTVNWHNADDSSRAHF
;
A
#
# COMPACT_ATOMS: atom_id res chain seq x y z
N MET A 1 8.72 -18.74 -5.16
CA MET A 1 9.88 -17.82 -5.22
C MET A 1 9.38 -16.43 -4.84
N GLN A 2 10.16 -15.64 -4.10
CA GLN A 2 9.81 -14.27 -3.70
C GLN A 2 10.63 -13.25 -4.48
N LEU A 3 10.24 -11.97 -4.41
CA LEU A 3 11.02 -10.88 -5.00
C LEU A 3 12.42 -10.83 -4.39
N PRO A 4 13.48 -10.57 -5.19
CA PRO A 4 14.82 -10.41 -4.65
C PRO A 4 14.89 -9.16 -3.76
N PRO A 5 15.84 -9.12 -2.79
CA PRO A 5 16.07 -7.93 -1.99
C PRO A 5 16.37 -6.71 -2.87
N ILE A 6 15.76 -5.57 -2.54
CA ILE A 6 15.98 -4.31 -3.26
C ILE A 6 17.45 -3.90 -3.09
N ARG A 7 18.21 -3.88 -4.19
CA ARG A 7 19.64 -3.53 -4.22
C ARG A 7 20.49 -4.33 -3.21
N GLY A 8 20.05 -5.54 -2.86
CA GLY A 8 20.71 -6.41 -1.89
C GLY A 8 21.05 -7.77 -2.48
N TYR A 9 21.78 -8.56 -1.69
CA TYR A 9 22.07 -9.95 -2.02
C TYR A 9 21.03 -10.85 -1.35
N GLN A 10 20.57 -11.87 -2.08
CA GLN A 10 19.74 -12.92 -1.46
C GLN A 10 20.51 -13.58 -0.33
N VAL A 11 19.80 -14.05 0.70
CA VAL A 11 20.40 -14.68 1.90
C VAL A 11 21.30 -15.89 1.57
N PHE A 12 21.08 -16.51 0.41
CA PHE A 12 21.87 -17.64 -0.08
C PHE A 12 23.15 -17.24 -0.83
N ASN A 13 23.36 -15.95 -1.10
CA ASN A 13 24.53 -15.43 -1.78
C ASN A 13 25.44 -14.71 -0.77
N GLN A 14 26.70 -15.14 -0.66
CA GLN A 14 27.68 -14.44 0.15
C GLN A 14 28.22 -13.21 -0.61
N PRO A 15 28.09 -12.00 -0.07
CA PRO A 15 28.65 -10.81 -0.71
C PRO A 15 30.18 -10.85 -0.63
N GLN A 16 30.84 -10.38 -1.69
CA GLN A 16 32.31 -10.38 -1.78
C GLN A 16 32.99 -9.67 -0.60
N CYS A 17 32.39 -8.59 -0.10
CA CYS A 17 32.89 -7.85 1.07
C CYS A 17 32.88 -8.66 2.38
N ARG A 18 32.18 -9.81 2.42
CA ARG A 18 32.13 -10.73 3.56
C ARG A 18 32.66 -12.13 3.22
N ALA A 19 33.47 -12.26 2.16
CA ALA A 19 34.12 -13.52 1.79
C ALA A 19 34.83 -14.27 2.95
N PRO A 20 35.54 -13.62 3.89
CA PRO A 20 36.21 -14.33 4.98
C PRO A 20 35.27 -14.76 6.12
N ALA A 21 34.00 -14.32 6.12
CA ALA A 21 33.04 -14.73 7.14
C ALA A 21 32.41 -16.09 6.81
N ILE A 22 31.81 -16.73 7.81
CA ILE A 22 31.06 -17.98 7.61
C ILE A 22 29.88 -17.71 6.68
N HIS A 23 29.76 -18.54 5.64
CA HIS A 23 28.65 -18.46 4.71
C HIS A 23 27.36 -18.93 5.40
N LEU A 24 26.42 -18.02 5.69
CA LEU A 24 25.21 -18.33 6.46
C LEU A 24 24.39 -19.51 5.91
N ARG A 25 24.30 -19.66 4.58
CA ARG A 25 23.68 -20.85 3.93
C ARG A 25 24.23 -22.19 4.44
N GLN A 26 25.52 -22.28 4.80
CA GLN A 26 26.12 -23.51 5.31
C GLN A 26 25.65 -23.88 6.72
N LEU A 27 25.04 -22.93 7.44
CA LEU A 27 24.52 -23.13 8.79
C LEU A 27 23.05 -23.58 8.83
N PHE A 28 22.37 -23.61 7.68
CA PHE A 28 20.94 -23.91 7.60
C PHE A 28 20.66 -25.21 6.85
N THR A 29 19.71 -25.99 7.35
CA THR A 29 19.12 -27.12 6.64
C THR A 29 17.87 -26.65 5.91
N LEU A 30 17.79 -26.92 4.60
CA LEU A 30 16.61 -26.59 3.80
C LEU A 30 15.54 -27.67 3.99
N VAL A 31 14.33 -27.26 4.37
CA VAL A 31 13.14 -28.10 4.38
C VAL A 31 12.14 -27.46 3.41
N GLU A 32 11.77 -28.15 2.35
CA GLU A 32 10.80 -27.67 1.35
C GLU A 32 9.42 -28.32 1.58
N PRO A 33 8.40 -27.55 1.99
CA PRO A 33 7.02 -28.01 1.98
C PRO A 33 6.57 -28.29 0.54
N ARG A 34 5.99 -29.47 0.30
CA ARG A 34 5.51 -29.87 -1.04
C ARG A 34 4.04 -29.56 -1.28
N ASP A 35 3.26 -29.43 -0.19
CA ASP A 35 1.82 -29.23 -0.27
C ASP A 35 1.46 -27.75 -0.19
N ASN A 36 0.74 -27.27 -1.21
CA ASN A 36 0.22 -25.90 -1.25
C ASN A 36 -1.22 -25.87 -0.72
N MET A 37 -1.39 -25.45 0.53
CA MET A 37 -2.70 -25.39 1.17
C MET A 37 -3.58 -24.21 0.71
N ARG A 38 -3.01 -23.20 0.01
CA ARG A 38 -3.74 -21.97 -0.34
C ARG A 38 -4.65 -22.14 -1.57
N GLN A 39 -4.41 -23.17 -2.38
CA GLN A 39 -5.04 -23.36 -3.70
C GLN A 39 -5.53 -24.79 -3.91
N GLN A 40 -5.80 -25.53 -2.82
CA GLN A 40 -6.12 -26.96 -2.86
C GLN A 40 -7.31 -27.33 -3.75
N SER A 41 -8.24 -26.40 -3.98
CA SER A 41 -9.45 -26.64 -4.77
C SER A 41 -9.26 -26.42 -6.28
N ASP A 42 -8.15 -25.85 -6.73
CA ASP A 42 -7.91 -25.50 -8.14
C ASP A 42 -6.57 -26.05 -8.64
N ASN A 43 -6.58 -27.32 -9.05
CA ASN A 43 -5.40 -28.01 -9.57
C ASN A 43 -4.83 -27.34 -10.82
N THR A 44 -5.68 -26.80 -11.69
CA THR A 44 -5.26 -26.10 -12.92
C THR A 44 -4.45 -24.86 -12.56
N PHE A 45 -4.92 -24.08 -11.58
CA PHE A 45 -4.20 -22.89 -11.14
C PHE A 45 -2.90 -23.23 -10.39
N VAL A 46 -2.89 -24.29 -9.60
CA VAL A 46 -1.67 -24.81 -8.95
C VAL A 46 -0.61 -25.19 -9.98
N GLU A 47 -1.00 -25.91 -11.03
CA GLU A 47 -0.09 -26.29 -12.13
C GLU A 47 0.51 -25.07 -12.84
N VAL A 48 -0.33 -24.09 -13.19
CA VAL A 48 0.12 -22.83 -13.82
C VAL A 48 1.13 -22.09 -12.92
N LEU A 49 0.85 -21.98 -11.62
CA LEU A 49 1.75 -21.31 -10.67
C LEU A 49 3.04 -22.06 -10.42
N ASN A 50 3.01 -23.39 -10.40
CA ASN A 50 4.21 -24.21 -10.27
C ASN A 50 5.09 -24.10 -11.52
N ALA A 51 4.51 -24.10 -12.71
CA ALA A 51 5.21 -23.86 -13.97
C ALA A 51 5.80 -22.44 -14.02
N LEU A 52 5.03 -21.43 -13.60
CA LEU A 52 5.50 -20.04 -13.48
C LEU A 52 6.67 -19.92 -12.48
N ARG A 53 6.63 -20.65 -11.36
CA ARG A 53 7.66 -20.63 -10.31
C ARG A 53 9.04 -21.05 -10.84
N VAL A 54 9.08 -22.03 -11.73
CA VAL A 54 10.33 -22.57 -12.30
C VAL A 54 10.67 -21.98 -13.68
N GLY A 55 9.74 -21.25 -14.30
CA GLY A 55 9.92 -20.63 -15.61
C GLY A 55 9.60 -21.54 -16.80
N GLU A 56 8.87 -22.64 -16.57
CA GLU A 56 8.55 -23.66 -17.58
C GLU A 56 7.08 -23.55 -18.03
N LEU A 57 6.68 -22.36 -18.48
CA LEU A 57 5.32 -22.14 -18.97
C LEU A 57 5.12 -22.74 -20.37
N GLU A 58 4.18 -23.66 -20.47
CA GLU A 58 3.72 -24.24 -21.73
C GLU A 58 2.55 -23.44 -22.34
N GLN A 59 2.23 -23.73 -23.60
CA GLN A 59 1.14 -23.07 -24.33
C GLN A 59 -0.23 -23.25 -23.65
N ARG A 60 -0.48 -24.39 -22.99
CA ARG A 60 -1.70 -24.62 -22.21
C ARG A 60 -1.80 -23.68 -21.01
N HIS A 61 -0.71 -23.46 -20.28
CA HIS A 61 -0.67 -22.56 -19.13
C HIS A 61 -0.91 -21.10 -19.57
N MET A 62 -0.28 -20.69 -20.67
CA MET A 62 -0.49 -19.35 -21.23
C MET A 62 -1.92 -19.12 -21.69
N ARG A 63 -2.57 -20.14 -22.27
CA ARG A 63 -3.97 -20.06 -22.67
C ARG A 63 -4.88 -19.83 -21.47
N GLU A 64 -4.67 -20.56 -20.38
CA GLU A 64 -5.41 -20.34 -19.13
C GLU A 64 -5.22 -18.92 -18.59
N LEU A 65 -4.00 -18.41 -18.56
CA LEU A 65 -3.72 -17.04 -18.12
C LEU A 65 -4.41 -15.99 -19.02
N LEU A 66 -4.36 -16.18 -20.34
CA LEU A 66 -4.98 -15.26 -21.30
C LEU A 66 -6.51 -15.29 -21.21
N ASN A 67 -7.12 -16.45 -20.93
CA ASN A 67 -8.55 -16.55 -20.69
C ASN A 67 -9.02 -15.80 -19.43
N LYS A 68 -8.11 -15.51 -18.50
CA LYS A 68 -8.39 -14.74 -17.28
C LYS A 68 -8.11 -13.24 -17.45
N VAL A 69 -7.66 -12.79 -18.62
CA VAL A 69 -7.54 -11.37 -18.91
C VAL A 69 -8.95 -10.80 -19.08
N CYS A 70 -9.39 -10.06 -18.07
CA CYS A 70 -10.63 -9.30 -18.13
C CYS A 70 -10.53 -8.19 -19.20
N ASN A 71 -11.60 -8.03 -19.96
CA ASN A 71 -11.74 -6.86 -20.85
C ASN A 71 -12.20 -5.66 -20.01
N ASN A 72 -12.04 -4.44 -20.55
CA ASN A 72 -12.42 -3.20 -19.85
C ASN A 72 -13.90 -3.15 -19.43
N ASP A 73 -14.77 -3.96 -20.05
CA ASP A 73 -16.19 -4.06 -19.74
C ASP A 73 -16.49 -4.91 -18.48
N ASP A 74 -15.52 -5.70 -18.01
CA ASP A 74 -15.60 -6.51 -16.79
C ASP A 74 -15.35 -5.70 -15.51
N MET A 75 -15.16 -4.38 -15.62
CA MET A 75 -14.93 -3.45 -14.50
C MET A 75 -16.20 -3.15 -13.67
N ASN A 76 -17.24 -3.97 -13.82
CA ASN A 76 -18.50 -3.89 -13.09
C ASN A 76 -18.57 -5.01 -12.03
N GLY A 77 -19.30 -4.76 -10.94
CA GLY A 77 -19.49 -5.77 -9.90
C GLY A 77 -18.26 -5.97 -9.01
N GLU A 78 -17.72 -7.19 -8.97
CA GLU A 78 -16.64 -7.59 -8.06
C GLU A 78 -15.30 -6.91 -8.40
N PHE A 79 -14.96 -6.83 -9.69
CA PHE A 79 -13.72 -6.20 -10.19
C PHE A 79 -13.81 -4.68 -10.34
N SER A 80 -14.90 -4.09 -9.85
CA SER A 80 -15.09 -2.66 -9.86
C SER A 80 -13.94 -1.95 -9.15
N THR A 81 -13.60 -0.78 -9.67
CA THR A 81 -12.57 0.11 -9.15
C THR A 81 -12.80 0.48 -7.67
N GLU A 82 -14.04 0.37 -7.18
CA GLU A 82 -14.40 0.67 -5.79
C GLU A 82 -14.13 -0.50 -4.82
N LYS A 83 -13.96 -1.74 -5.30
CA LYS A 83 -14.00 -2.95 -4.46
C LYS A 83 -12.76 -3.82 -4.51
N THR A 84 -11.96 -3.73 -5.58
CA THR A 84 -10.85 -4.65 -5.81
C THR A 84 -9.49 -3.97 -5.66
N LEU A 85 -8.59 -4.62 -4.91
CA LEU A 85 -7.17 -4.24 -4.84
C LEU A 85 -6.47 -4.59 -6.15
N ARG A 86 -5.74 -3.64 -6.72
CA ARG A 86 -4.97 -3.83 -7.97
C ARG A 86 -3.47 -3.76 -7.71
N ILE A 87 -2.74 -4.72 -8.28
CA ILE A 87 -1.28 -4.82 -8.17
C ILE A 87 -0.67 -4.35 -9.48
N TYR A 88 0.27 -3.40 -9.41
CA TYR A 88 0.99 -2.88 -10.56
C TYR A 88 2.50 -3.07 -10.40
N PRO A 89 3.24 -3.24 -11.51
CA PRO A 89 4.70 -3.36 -11.48
C PRO A 89 5.43 -2.11 -10.96
N THR A 90 4.88 -0.91 -11.16
CA THR A 90 5.56 0.36 -10.85
C THR A 90 4.70 1.31 -10.02
N ASN A 91 5.35 2.13 -9.19
CA ASN A 91 4.67 3.17 -8.41
C ASN A 91 4.01 4.24 -9.28
N ASP A 92 4.53 4.52 -10.47
CA ASP A 92 3.93 5.47 -11.42
C ASP A 92 2.57 4.96 -11.92
N GLN A 93 2.46 3.67 -12.24
CA GLN A 93 1.20 3.03 -12.59
C GLN A 93 0.22 2.99 -11.41
N VAL A 94 0.71 2.72 -10.19
CA VAL A 94 -0.11 2.81 -8.97
C VAL A 94 -0.65 4.22 -8.78
N THR A 95 0.19 5.25 -8.95
CA THR A 95 -0.18 6.65 -8.77
C THR A 95 -1.25 7.04 -9.80
N LYS A 96 -1.01 6.76 -11.08
CA LYS A 96 -1.99 6.99 -12.16
C LYS A 96 -3.32 6.28 -11.90
N HIS A 97 -3.28 5.05 -11.39
CA HIS A 97 -4.50 4.32 -11.07
C HIS A 97 -5.25 4.97 -9.90
N ASN A 98 -4.56 5.27 -8.80
CA ASN A 98 -5.15 5.92 -7.62
C ASN A 98 -5.74 7.30 -7.98
N ASP A 99 -5.04 8.08 -8.82
CA ASP A 99 -5.55 9.36 -9.33
C ASP A 99 -6.82 9.20 -10.16
N ALA A 100 -6.89 8.15 -10.99
CA ALA A 100 -8.10 7.83 -11.75
C ALA A 100 -9.27 7.44 -10.84
N VAL A 101 -9.00 6.70 -9.75
CA VAL A 101 -10.00 6.38 -8.72
C VAL A 101 -10.51 7.66 -8.05
N LEU A 102 -9.60 8.54 -7.61
CA LEU A 102 -9.96 9.83 -7.02
C LEU A 102 -10.81 10.67 -7.98
N GLN A 103 -10.43 10.76 -9.26
CA GLN A 103 -11.20 11.47 -10.28
C GLN A 103 -12.58 10.87 -10.54
N HIS A 104 -12.71 9.54 -10.50
CA HIS A 104 -14.00 8.86 -10.60
C HIS A 104 -14.94 9.30 -9.47
N PHE A 105 -14.44 9.27 -8.24
CA PHE A 105 -15.17 9.69 -7.05
C PHE A 105 -15.50 11.19 -7.02
N ARG A 106 -14.61 12.07 -7.54
CA ARG A 106 -14.90 13.50 -7.76
C ARG A 106 -16.11 13.71 -8.66
N LYS A 107 -16.19 12.97 -9.77
CA LYS A 107 -17.26 13.11 -10.77
C LYS A 107 -18.59 12.59 -10.25
N LYS A 108 -18.57 11.51 -9.47
CA LYS A 108 -19.77 10.89 -8.89
C LYS A 108 -20.51 11.83 -7.92
N ARG A 109 -19.85 12.87 -7.38
CA ARG A 109 -20.34 13.78 -6.32
C ARG A 109 -20.82 13.09 -5.04
N ASP A 110 -20.58 11.79 -4.92
CA ASP A 110 -21.03 10.96 -3.80
C ASP A 110 -20.12 11.08 -2.56
N CYS A 111 -19.00 11.81 -2.65
CA CYS A 111 -18.05 11.90 -1.55
C CYS A 111 -17.39 13.27 -1.44
N ASN A 112 -17.26 13.73 -0.19
CA ASN A 112 -16.42 14.86 0.16
C ASN A 112 -14.97 14.36 0.14
N ILE A 113 -14.22 14.75 -0.88
CA ILE A 113 -12.78 14.52 -0.97
C ILE A 113 -12.09 15.63 -0.18
N GLU A 114 -11.22 15.22 0.75
CA GLU A 114 -10.48 16.11 1.61
C GLU A 114 -8.99 16.02 1.31
N ASN A 115 -8.34 17.18 1.19
CA ASN A 115 -6.94 17.30 0.84
C ASN A 115 -6.15 17.74 2.07
N GLN A 116 -5.14 16.94 2.44
CA GLN A 116 -4.32 17.16 3.62
C GLN A 116 -2.86 17.32 3.22
N SER A 117 -2.27 18.49 3.50
CA SER A 117 -0.85 18.72 3.23
C SER A 117 0.00 18.38 4.45
N ALA A 118 1.09 17.65 4.25
CA ALA A 118 2.08 17.38 5.29
C ALA A 118 2.71 18.69 5.77
N ARG A 119 2.81 18.86 7.09
CA ARG A 119 3.48 20.00 7.73
C ARG A 119 4.64 19.53 8.61
N PRO A 120 5.79 20.21 8.57
CA PRO A 120 6.89 19.93 9.48
C PRO A 120 6.50 20.40 10.89
N VAL A 121 6.41 19.46 11.83
CA VAL A 121 6.25 19.81 13.25
C VAL A 121 7.62 20.17 13.81
N GLY A 122 8.03 21.42 13.60
CA GLY A 122 9.25 22.00 14.19
C GLY A 122 8.97 22.71 15.50
N ARG A 123 9.93 22.71 16.43
CA ARG A 123 9.91 23.64 17.60
C ARG A 123 9.75 25.06 17.04
N ARG A 124 8.68 25.75 17.46
CA ARG A 124 8.38 27.15 17.13
C ARG A 124 9.55 28.06 17.50
N THR A 125 10.49 28.23 16.57
CA THR A 125 11.46 29.32 16.63
C THR A 125 11.67 29.83 15.20
N ARG A 126 11.08 31.00 14.94
CA ARG A 126 11.23 31.90 13.78
C ARG A 126 10.17 31.77 12.67
N ASN A 127 9.45 32.88 12.51
CA ASN A 127 8.66 33.35 11.37
C ASN A 127 8.57 32.39 10.18
N ILE A 128 7.56 31.52 10.20
CA ILE A 128 7.27 30.54 9.15
C ILE A 128 6.63 31.21 7.91
N GLU A 129 6.08 32.42 8.05
CA GLU A 129 5.34 33.12 6.99
C GLU A 129 6.16 33.48 5.74
N ALA A 130 7.50 33.38 5.79
CA ALA A 130 8.38 33.68 4.67
C ALA A 130 9.20 32.46 4.17
N LEU A 131 8.99 31.28 4.75
CA LEU A 131 9.72 30.08 4.33
C LEU A 131 8.93 29.35 3.25
N ASP A 132 9.51 29.31 2.05
CA ASP A 132 9.03 28.48 0.96
C ASP A 132 9.06 27.01 1.40
N MET A 133 7.89 26.47 1.73
CA MET A 133 7.71 25.12 2.28
C MET A 133 8.24 24.03 1.33
N SER A 134 8.28 24.32 0.02
CA SER A 134 8.87 23.43 -0.99
C SER A 134 10.38 23.23 -0.83
N LYS A 135 11.05 24.13 -0.10
CA LYS A 135 12.48 24.04 0.24
C LYS A 135 12.75 23.31 1.57
N ILE A 136 11.73 23.16 2.42
CA ILE A 136 11.87 22.53 3.74
C ILE A 136 11.45 21.05 3.70
N ILE A 137 10.31 20.75 3.06
CA ILE A 137 9.81 19.38 2.94
C ILE A 137 10.37 18.79 1.65
N PRO A 138 11.19 17.74 1.71
CA PRO A 138 11.62 17.03 0.51
C PRO A 138 10.40 16.54 -0.28
N THR A 139 10.39 16.78 -1.58
CA THR A 139 9.36 16.25 -2.48
C THR A 139 9.49 14.73 -2.68
N ASP A 140 10.68 14.18 -2.42
CA ASP A 140 10.93 12.74 -2.46
C ASP A 140 10.35 12.04 -1.23
N ILE A 141 9.34 11.20 -1.45
CA ILE A 141 8.64 10.41 -0.44
C ILE A 141 9.61 9.53 0.38
N ASN A 142 10.71 9.09 -0.23
CA ASN A 142 11.71 8.27 0.47
C ASN A 142 12.48 9.08 1.52
N LYS A 143 12.50 10.42 1.37
CA LYS A 143 13.13 11.35 2.31
C LYS A 143 12.17 11.89 3.36
N THR A 144 10.88 11.58 3.25
CA THR A 144 9.82 11.94 4.22
C THR A 144 9.33 10.73 5.02
N GLY A 145 10.08 9.63 5.03
CA GLY A 145 9.69 8.40 5.75
C GLY A 145 8.44 7.74 5.17
N GLY A 146 8.15 7.95 3.88
CA GLY A 146 6.92 7.46 3.30
C GLY A 146 5.72 8.32 3.69
N LEU A 147 5.83 9.64 3.69
CA LEU A 147 4.69 10.55 3.84
C LEU A 147 4.55 11.40 2.56
N LEU A 148 3.33 11.48 2.04
CA LEU A 148 3.04 12.33 0.89
C LEU A 148 2.99 13.80 1.33
N ALA A 149 3.44 14.69 0.46
CA ALA A 149 3.30 16.14 0.69
C ALA A 149 1.84 16.56 0.72
N GLU A 150 0.99 15.91 -0.07
CA GLU A 150 -0.46 16.06 -0.06
C GLU A 150 -1.11 14.68 -0.12
N LEU A 151 -2.13 14.46 0.72
CA LEU A 151 -2.90 13.23 0.80
C LEU A 151 -4.37 13.58 0.62
N GLU A 152 -4.98 13.05 -0.43
CA GLU A 152 -6.41 13.16 -0.66
C GLU A 152 -7.13 11.92 -0.17
N ILE A 153 -8.20 12.09 0.60
CA ILE A 153 -8.98 10.99 1.18
C ILE A 153 -10.48 11.24 1.06
N PHE A 154 -11.26 10.16 1.09
CA PHE A 154 -12.72 10.20 1.09
C PHE A 154 -13.29 9.01 1.88
N VAL A 155 -14.55 9.11 2.30
CA VAL A 155 -15.25 8.00 2.95
C VAL A 155 -15.46 6.85 1.95
N GLY A 156 -14.98 5.66 2.30
CA GLY A 156 -14.96 4.47 1.44
C GLY A 156 -13.60 4.20 0.79
N ALA A 157 -12.64 5.13 0.90
CA ALA A 157 -11.30 4.92 0.34
C ALA A 157 -10.57 3.77 1.03
N ILE A 158 -9.99 2.86 0.24
CA ILE A 158 -9.10 1.81 0.73
C ILE A 158 -7.72 2.42 0.99
N VAL A 159 -7.19 2.22 2.20
CA VAL A 159 -5.93 2.78 2.66
C VAL A 159 -5.02 1.70 3.22
N ILE A 160 -3.72 1.90 3.08
CA ILE A 160 -2.68 1.02 3.62
C ILE A 160 -1.75 1.85 4.48
N PHE A 161 -1.47 1.38 5.70
CA PHE A 161 -0.47 2.03 6.55
C PHE A 161 0.95 1.83 6.04
N ARG A 162 1.76 2.88 6.16
CA ARG A 162 3.17 2.87 5.75
C ARG A 162 4.16 2.86 6.91
N SER A 163 3.68 2.97 8.13
CA SER A 163 4.50 2.99 9.35
C SER A 163 3.90 2.11 10.44
N ASN A 164 4.76 1.65 11.35
CA ASN A 164 4.32 0.95 12.54
C ASN A 164 3.93 1.98 13.59
N ILE A 165 2.67 1.95 14.03
CA ILE A 165 2.13 2.85 15.04
C ILE A 165 2.02 2.12 16.37
N ASP A 166 1.29 1.01 16.38
CA ASP A 166 1.08 0.19 17.58
C ASP A 166 1.03 -1.30 17.20
N VAL A 167 2.16 -1.98 17.46
CA VAL A 167 2.33 -3.40 17.16
C VAL A 167 1.38 -4.27 17.99
N LYS A 168 0.96 -3.82 19.19
CA LYS A 168 0.05 -4.61 20.03
C LYS A 168 -1.39 -4.59 19.51
N LYS A 169 -1.73 -3.63 18.65
CA LYS A 169 -3.05 -3.45 18.04
C LYS A 169 -3.05 -3.76 16.54
N ASP A 170 -2.00 -4.43 16.05
CA ASP A 170 -1.81 -4.73 14.63
C ASP A 170 -1.85 -3.50 13.70
N LEU A 171 -1.61 -2.31 14.23
CA LEU A 171 -1.47 -1.06 13.46
C LEU A 171 -0.04 -0.94 12.95
N VAL A 172 0.30 -1.84 12.04
CA VAL A 172 1.63 -2.00 11.45
C VAL A 172 1.65 -1.59 9.97
N ASN A 173 2.84 -1.36 9.44
CA ASN A 173 3.04 -1.14 8.01
C ASN A 173 2.46 -2.32 7.22
N GLY A 174 1.63 -2.02 6.22
CA GLY A 174 0.90 -2.99 5.42
C GLY A 174 -0.51 -3.31 5.92
N ALA A 175 -0.95 -2.78 7.07
CA ALA A 175 -2.33 -2.92 7.51
C ALA A 175 -3.29 -2.23 6.52
N ILE A 176 -4.32 -2.95 6.08
CA ILE A 176 -5.28 -2.50 5.07
C ILE A 176 -6.64 -2.23 5.73
N GLY A 177 -7.21 -1.08 5.42
CA GLY A 177 -8.53 -0.68 5.92
C GLY A 177 -9.27 0.19 4.93
N PHE A 178 -10.49 0.58 5.29
CA PHE A 178 -11.26 1.57 4.56
C PHE A 178 -11.68 2.72 5.48
N ILE A 179 -11.69 3.94 4.95
CA ILE A 179 -12.12 5.12 5.72
C ILE A 179 -13.64 5.04 5.91
N ALA A 180 -14.07 4.84 7.15
CA ALA A 180 -15.49 4.76 7.48
C ALA A 180 -16.11 6.15 7.68
N LYS A 181 -15.38 7.07 8.32
CA LYS A 181 -15.84 8.43 8.61
C LYS A 181 -14.67 9.41 8.70
N ILE A 182 -14.91 10.65 8.27
CA ILE A 182 -14.01 11.79 8.48
C ILE A 182 -14.69 12.71 9.50
N HIS A 183 -14.02 12.97 10.62
CA HIS A 183 -14.52 13.75 11.73
C HIS A 183 -13.82 15.11 11.79
N TRP A 184 -14.60 16.15 11.54
CA TRP A 184 -14.14 17.52 11.70
C TRP A 184 -14.42 18.01 13.12
N PRO A 185 -13.43 18.59 13.82
CA PRO A 185 -13.67 19.17 15.14
C PRO A 185 -14.63 20.38 15.08
N ASN A 186 -14.64 21.10 13.96
CA ASN A 186 -15.46 22.29 13.73
C ASN A 186 -16.13 22.26 12.34
N PHE A 187 -17.30 22.90 12.20
CA PHE A 187 -17.95 23.10 10.90
C PHE A 187 -17.05 23.88 9.94
N ARG A 188 -17.13 23.61 8.62
CA ARG A 188 -16.27 24.23 7.59
C ARG A 188 -16.16 25.76 7.69
N ARG A 189 -17.21 26.45 8.14
CA ARG A 189 -17.22 27.93 8.30
C ARG A 189 -16.51 28.44 9.57
N ALA A 190 -16.28 27.57 10.54
CA ALA A 190 -15.63 27.86 11.82
C ALA A 190 -14.18 27.35 11.89
N GLN A 191 -13.70 26.70 10.83
CA GLN A 191 -12.30 26.27 10.68
C GLN A 191 -11.44 27.52 10.45
N MET A 192 -10.88 28.06 11.53
CA MET A 192 -10.13 29.31 11.53
C MET A 192 -8.67 29.09 11.94
N HIS A 193 -8.33 27.91 12.48
CA HIS A 193 -7.02 27.66 13.07
C HIS A 193 -6.36 26.37 12.60
N GLU A 194 -5.02 26.36 12.64
CA GLU A 194 -4.16 25.26 12.21
C GLU A 194 -4.39 23.94 12.98
N GLN A 195 -5.04 24.00 14.15
CA GLN A 195 -5.39 22.83 14.96
C GLN A 195 -6.72 22.16 14.54
N ASP A 196 -7.46 22.73 13.59
CA ASP A 196 -8.73 22.18 13.09
C ASP A 196 -8.49 21.02 12.09
N ILE A 197 -7.59 20.09 12.42
CA ILE A 197 -7.23 18.94 11.58
C ILE A 197 -8.35 17.88 11.72
N PRO A 198 -8.85 17.31 10.61
CA PRO A 198 -9.82 16.24 10.68
C PRO A 198 -9.18 14.94 11.18
N SER A 199 -9.89 14.26 12.08
CA SER A 199 -9.55 12.89 12.45
C SER A 199 -10.33 11.90 11.58
N VAL A 200 -9.77 10.71 11.33
CA VAL A 200 -10.38 9.70 10.45
C VAL A 200 -10.66 8.41 11.21
N THR A 201 -11.86 7.88 11.07
CA THR A 201 -12.16 6.51 11.53
C THR A 201 -11.91 5.56 10.37
N VAL A 202 -11.01 4.60 10.58
CA VAL A 202 -10.68 3.56 9.60
C VAL A 202 -11.13 2.21 10.16
N ASN A 203 -11.84 1.44 9.34
CA ASN A 203 -12.20 0.06 9.64
C ASN A 203 -11.13 -0.86 9.01
N TRP A 204 -10.38 -1.57 9.85
CA TRP A 204 -9.30 -2.45 9.43
C TRP A 204 -9.81 -3.86 9.14
N HIS A 205 -9.29 -4.50 8.09
CA HIS A 205 -9.74 -5.84 7.68
C HIS A 205 -9.36 -6.95 8.67
N ASN A 206 -8.35 -6.72 9.51
CA ASN A 206 -7.80 -7.73 10.43
C ASN A 206 -7.99 -7.40 11.91
N ALA A 207 -8.61 -6.27 12.24
CA ALA A 207 -8.85 -5.92 13.64
C ALA A 207 -10.24 -6.42 14.03
N ASP A 208 -10.30 -7.50 14.82
CA ASP A 208 -11.47 -7.75 15.65
C ASP A 208 -11.68 -6.51 16.53
N ASP A 209 -12.81 -5.86 16.28
CA ASP A 209 -13.38 -4.73 16.99
C ASP A 209 -12.63 -3.37 16.93
N SER A 210 -13.16 -2.49 16.07
CA SER A 210 -13.28 -1.03 16.25
C SER A 210 -12.12 -0.26 16.92
N SER A 211 -10.88 -0.46 16.48
CA SER A 211 -9.78 0.44 16.83
C SER A 211 -9.90 1.79 16.09
N ARG A 212 -10.51 2.79 16.75
CA ARG A 212 -10.43 4.20 16.34
C ARG A 212 -8.97 4.66 16.41
N ALA A 213 -8.35 4.87 15.25
CA ALA A 213 -7.11 5.63 15.17
C ALA A 213 -7.47 7.12 15.15
N HIS A 214 -7.14 7.85 16.22
CA HIS A 214 -7.18 9.31 16.19
C HIS A 214 -5.87 9.79 15.55
N PHE A 215 -5.99 10.48 14.41
CA PHE A 215 -4.93 11.25 13.79
C PHE A 215 -5.21 12.73 13.98
#